data_AF-A0A946I551-F1
#
_entry.id   AF-A0A946I551-F1
#
_cell.length_a   1.000
_cell.length_b   1.000
_cell.length_c   1.000
_cell.angle_alpha   90.00
_cell.angle_beta   90.00
_cell.angle_gamma   90.00
#
_symmetry.space_group_name_H-M   'P 1'
#
loop_
_entity.id
_entity.type
_entity.pdbx_description
1 polymer ?
#
loop_
_entity_poly.entity_id
_entity_poly.type
_entity_poly.pdbx_seq_one_letter_code
_entity_poly.pdbx_strand_id
1 'polypeptide(L)'
;MKKIILYLLVIGFAVNVNAQELLCNIRVNSSQVQTSDRKVFQTMQTAIYEFVNNKKWTTTNVQNEERIECTIMINISKQISNDEFEGSIQIQSTRPIFGTSYKSTLFNYLDNNFRFKYVEYQSLEFSDVTHMSN
;
A
#
# COMPACT_ATOMS: atom_id res chain seq x y z
N MET A 1 -36.71 2.06 -28.34
CA MET A 1 -35.83 0.97 -28.85
C MET A 1 -34.34 1.32 -28.81
N LYS A 2 -33.86 2.42 -29.42
CA LYS A 2 -32.43 2.81 -29.38
C LYS A 2 -31.84 2.99 -27.95
N LYS A 3 -32.61 3.55 -27.01
CA LYS A 3 -32.18 3.71 -25.61
C LYS A 3 -32.01 2.36 -24.88
N ILE A 4 -32.85 1.38 -25.17
CA ILE A 4 -32.77 0.04 -24.58
C ILE A 4 -31.51 -0.69 -25.06
N ILE A 5 -31.17 -0.54 -26.34
CA ILE A 5 -29.92 -1.07 -26.91
C ILE A 5 -28.69 -0.42 -26.23
N LEU A 6 -28.74 0.88 -25.97
CA LEU A 6 -27.67 1.59 -25.26
C LEU A 6 -27.50 1.08 -23.82
N TYR A 7 -28.60 0.86 -23.08
CA TYR A 7 -28.53 0.30 -21.72
C TYR A 7 -28.00 -1.14 -21.71
N LEU A 8 -28.40 -1.97 -22.68
CA LEU A 8 -27.86 -3.33 -22.85
C LEU A 8 -26.37 -3.33 -23.17
N LEU A 9 -25.90 -2.36 -23.97
CA LEU A 9 -24.48 -2.24 -24.31
C LEU A 9 -23.64 -1.84 -23.10
N VAL A 10 -24.13 -0.91 -22.26
CA VAL A 10 -23.42 -0.49 -21.02
C VAL A 10 -23.32 -1.62 -20.01
N ILE A 11 -24.36 -2.45 -19.88
CA ILE A 11 -24.35 -3.60 -18.96
C ILE A 11 -23.39 -4.70 -19.46
N GLY A 12 -23.23 -4.87 -20.78
CA GLY A 12 -22.29 -5.82 -21.37
C GLY A 12 -20.81 -5.53 -21.12
N PHE A 13 -20.46 -4.31 -20.72
CA PHE A 13 -19.09 -3.90 -20.37
C PHE A 13 -18.77 -3.98 -18.87
N ALA A 14 -19.66 -4.53 -18.05
CA ALA A 14 -19.38 -4.80 -16.64
C ALA A 14 -18.37 -5.95 -16.50
N VAL A 15 -17.09 -5.66 -16.66
CA VAL A 15 -15.99 -6.59 -16.35
C VAL A 15 -15.83 -6.69 -14.84
N ASN A 16 -15.79 -7.92 -14.35
CA ASN A 16 -15.39 -8.23 -12.98
C ASN A 16 -13.91 -7.87 -12.81
N VAL A 17 -13.64 -6.83 -12.02
CA VAL A 17 -12.27 -6.52 -11.60
C VAL A 17 -11.93 -7.46 -10.45
N ASN A 18 -11.02 -8.40 -10.69
CA ASN A 18 -10.47 -9.19 -9.61
C ASN A 18 -9.45 -8.35 -8.84
N ALA A 19 -9.54 -8.35 -7.52
CA ALA A 19 -8.47 -7.87 -6.68
C ALA A 19 -7.20 -8.67 -6.97
N GLN A 20 -6.03 -8.05 -6.78
CA GLN A 20 -4.73 -8.64 -7.11
C GLN A 20 -3.84 -8.66 -5.87
N GLU A 21 -2.95 -9.66 -5.80
CA GLU A 21 -1.96 -9.76 -4.74
C GLU A 21 -0.79 -8.81 -4.99
N LEU A 22 -0.21 -8.33 -3.90
CA LEU A 22 0.86 -7.34 -3.92
C LEU A 22 2.18 -7.94 -3.40
N LEU A 23 3.29 -7.43 -3.93
CA LEU A 23 4.62 -7.60 -3.37
C LEU A 23 5.20 -6.21 -3.14
N CYS A 24 5.14 -5.74 -1.90
CA CYS A 24 5.48 -4.38 -1.51
C CYS A 24 6.90 -4.28 -0.92
N ASN A 25 7.73 -3.43 -1.49
CA ASN A 25 8.96 -2.96 -0.85
C ASN A 25 8.66 -1.74 0.02
N ILE A 26 8.97 -1.82 1.31
CA ILE A 26 8.73 -0.72 2.26
C ILE A 26 10.06 -0.07 2.59
N ARG A 27 10.13 1.26 2.50
CA ARG A 27 11.28 2.06 2.91
C ARG A 27 10.84 3.18 3.83
N VAL A 28 11.42 3.21 5.03
CA VAL A 28 11.20 4.29 5.99
C VAL A 28 12.47 5.13 6.09
N ASN A 29 12.39 6.39 5.68
CA ASN A 29 13.47 7.35 5.79
C ASN A 29 13.20 8.29 6.97
N SER A 30 14.05 8.22 7.98
CA SER A 30 13.99 9.05 9.19
C SER A 30 15.21 9.96 9.34
N SER A 31 15.95 10.21 8.26
CA SER A 31 17.21 11.00 8.30
C SER A 31 17.03 12.43 8.80
N GLN A 32 15.84 13.01 8.61
CA GLN A 32 15.52 14.38 9.03
C GLN A 32 15.15 14.48 10.52
N VAL A 33 14.86 13.35 11.18
CA VAL A 33 14.45 13.32 12.59
C VAL A 33 15.66 13.07 13.48
N GLN A 34 15.94 14.01 14.37
CA GLN A 34 16.92 13.86 15.44
C GLN A 34 16.25 13.20 16.63
N THR A 35 16.22 11.86 16.64
CA THR A 35 15.72 11.07 17.78
C THR A 35 16.82 10.17 18.32
N SER A 36 16.75 9.86 19.61
CA SER A 36 17.64 8.93 20.31
C SER A 36 17.36 7.49 19.92
N ASP A 37 16.10 7.14 19.64
CA ASP A 37 15.68 5.80 19.29
C ASP A 37 15.43 5.67 17.78
N ARG A 38 16.45 5.25 17.04
CA ARG A 38 16.29 4.94 15.60
C ARG A 38 15.75 3.53 15.36
N LYS A 39 15.71 2.69 16.38
CA LYS A 39 15.25 1.30 16.26
C LYS A 39 13.75 1.26 15.95
N VAL A 40 12.98 2.20 16.50
CA VAL A 40 11.55 2.39 16.21
C VAL A 40 11.23 2.44 14.71
N PHE A 41 12.09 3.05 13.91
CA PHE A 41 11.86 3.17 12.47
C PHE A 41 12.17 1.88 11.72
N GLN A 42 13.16 1.12 12.19
CA GLN A 42 13.45 -0.21 11.65
C GLN A 42 12.35 -1.21 12.00
N THR A 43 11.86 -1.18 13.25
CA THR A 43 10.75 -2.05 13.68
C THR A 43 9.47 -1.71 12.91
N MET A 44 9.18 -0.42 12.72
CA MET A 44 8.06 0.04 11.88
C MET A 44 8.18 -0.45 10.43
N GLN A 45 9.35 -0.32 9.81
CA GLN A 45 9.55 -0.79 8.44
C GLN A 45 9.27 -2.29 8.31
N THR A 46 9.80 -3.08 9.25
CA THR A 46 9.57 -4.54 9.29
C THR A 46 8.10 -4.87 9.54
N ALA A 47 7.45 -4.20 10.50
CA ALA A 47 6.05 -4.43 10.82
C ALA A 47 5.13 -4.15 9.62
N ILE A 48 5.35 -3.04 8.91
CA ILE A 48 4.58 -2.71 7.70
C ILE A 48 4.87 -3.73 6.58
N TYR A 49 6.14 -4.11 6.41
CA TYR A 49 6.52 -5.10 5.40
C TYR A 49 5.84 -6.45 5.65
N GLU A 50 5.86 -6.94 6.88
CA GLU A 50 5.22 -8.19 7.27
C GLU A 50 3.70 -8.10 7.13
N PHE A 51 3.09 -7.01 7.59
CA PHE A 51 1.66 -6.79 7.48
C PHE A 51 1.18 -6.83 6.01
N VAL A 52 1.88 -6.13 5.11
CA VAL A 52 1.43 -6.03 3.72
C VAL A 52 1.71 -7.30 2.93
N ASN A 53 2.88 -7.93 3.11
CA ASN A 53 3.30 -9.06 2.27
C ASN A 53 2.86 -10.44 2.78
N ASN A 54 2.67 -10.61 4.11
CA ASN A 54 2.24 -11.88 4.68
C ASN A 54 0.72 -12.01 4.76
N LYS A 55 -0.02 -10.93 4.48
CA LYS A 55 -1.47 -10.96 4.41
C LYS A 55 -1.93 -11.40 3.02
N LYS A 56 -2.94 -12.27 2.98
CA LYS A 56 -3.65 -12.64 1.76
C LYS A 56 -4.75 -11.62 1.49
N TRP A 57 -4.63 -10.84 0.42
CA TRP A 57 -5.59 -9.78 0.09
C TRP A 57 -6.76 -10.28 -0.74
N THR A 58 -6.60 -11.45 -1.38
CA THR A 58 -7.57 -12.05 -2.27
C THR A 58 -7.77 -13.52 -1.94
N THR A 59 -8.83 -14.14 -2.45
CA THR A 59 -9.01 -15.60 -2.30
C THR A 59 -8.13 -16.41 -3.26
N THR A 60 -7.56 -15.76 -4.28
CA THR A 60 -6.83 -16.39 -5.38
C THR A 60 -5.44 -16.84 -4.93
N ASN A 61 -4.97 -17.99 -5.43
CA ASN A 61 -3.59 -18.41 -5.27
C ASN A 61 -2.77 -17.84 -6.43
N VAL A 62 -1.94 -16.84 -6.14
CA VAL A 62 -1.13 -16.10 -7.12
C VAL A 62 0.34 -16.46 -6.90
N GLN A 63 1.08 -16.76 -7.98
CA GLN A 63 2.52 -17.01 -7.88
C GLN A 63 3.26 -15.71 -7.56
N ASN A 64 4.46 -15.78 -6.95
CA ASN A 64 5.20 -14.56 -6.59
C ASN A 64 5.53 -13.70 -7.81
N GLU A 65 5.75 -14.32 -8.97
CA GLU A 65 6.04 -13.69 -10.24
C GLU A 65 4.83 -12.96 -10.85
N GLU A 66 3.62 -13.31 -10.41
CA GLU A 66 2.37 -12.71 -10.86
C GLU A 66 1.90 -11.56 -9.93
N ARG A 67 2.49 -11.44 -8.74
CA ARG A 67 2.18 -10.37 -7.79
C ARG A 67 2.57 -9.01 -8.38
N ILE A 68 1.75 -8.01 -8.10
CA ILE A 68 2.06 -6.64 -8.51
C ILE A 68 3.14 -6.09 -7.61
N GLU A 69 4.22 -5.61 -8.23
CA GLU A 69 5.28 -4.93 -7.51
C GLU A 69 4.79 -3.57 -7.02
N CYS A 70 4.98 -3.30 -5.73
CA CYS A 70 4.65 -2.02 -5.14
C CYS A 70 5.82 -1.51 -4.30
N THR A 71 5.97 -0.20 -4.21
CA THR A 71 6.93 0.48 -3.36
C THR A 71 6.19 1.50 -2.52
N ILE A 72 6.34 1.39 -1.21
CA ILE A 72 5.85 2.37 -0.24
C ILE A 72 7.07 3.04 0.38
N MET A 73 7.16 4.35 0.21
CA MET A 73 8.23 5.17 0.76
C MET A 73 7.64 6.15 1.76
N ILE A 74 8.05 6.04 3.01
CA ILE A 74 7.63 6.93 4.09
C ILE A 74 8.83 7.78 4.46
N ASN A 75 8.72 9.09 4.29
CA ASN A 75 9.73 10.04 4.76
C ASN A 75 9.18 10.71 6.01
N ILE A 76 9.85 10.50 7.15
CA ILE A 76 9.46 11.10 8.41
C ILE A 76 10.21 12.41 8.55
N SER A 77 9.45 13.51 8.61
CA SER A 77 10.01 14.85 8.71
C SER A 77 10.12 15.30 10.16
N LYS A 78 9.13 14.96 10.99
CA LYS A 78 9.07 15.39 12.40
C LYS A 78 8.44 14.32 13.29
N GLN A 79 8.89 14.31 14.54
CA GLN A 79 8.27 13.54 15.62
C GLN A 79 7.47 14.53 16.49
N ILE A 80 6.14 14.38 16.53
CA ILE A 80 5.24 15.27 17.28
C ILE A 80 5.19 14.83 18.75
N SER A 81 5.11 13.52 18.98
CA SER A 81 5.14 12.91 20.31
C SER A 81 5.89 11.57 20.26
N ASN A 82 5.98 10.85 21.38
CA ASN A 82 6.67 9.56 21.40
C ASN A 82 6.12 8.56 20.36
N ASP A 83 4.80 8.56 20.15
CA ASP A 83 4.13 7.61 19.26
C ASP A 83 3.61 8.26 17.97
N GLU A 84 3.75 9.58 17.81
CA GLU A 84 3.11 10.32 16.72
C GLU A 84 4.14 11.01 15.82
N PHE A 85 3.98 10.77 14.52
CA PHE A 85 4.94 11.16 13.50
C PHE A 85 4.25 11.93 12.37
N GLU A 86 5.01 12.83 11.75
CA GLU A 86 4.58 13.64 10.62
C GLU A 86 5.63 13.57 9.51
N GLY A 87 5.17 13.52 8.26
CA GLY A 87 6.02 13.51 7.09
C GLY A 87 5.23 13.32 5.80
N SER A 88 5.83 12.59 4.85
CA SER A 88 5.22 12.28 3.56
C SER A 88 5.22 10.79 3.27
N ILE A 89 4.25 10.35 2.49
CA ILE A 89 4.15 8.97 1.99
C ILE A 89 4.00 8.99 0.48
N GLN A 90 4.77 8.12 -0.18
CA GLN A 90 4.64 7.86 -1.60
C GLN A 90 4.36 6.37 -1.81
N ILE A 91 3.32 6.08 -2.58
CA ILE A 91 2.91 4.73 -2.93
C ILE A 91 2.93 4.62 -4.44
N GLN A 92 3.71 3.68 -4.96
CA GLN A 92 3.77 3.38 -6.38
C GLN A 92 3.58 1.89 -6.60
N SER A 93 2.77 1.50 -7.57
CA SER A 93 2.66 0.11 -8.02
C SER A 93 2.94 0.00 -9.51
N THR A 94 3.69 -1.01 -9.90
CA THR A 94 4.11 -1.23 -11.29
C THR A 94 3.91 -2.69 -11.70
N ARG A 95 3.70 -2.90 -13.00
CA ARG A 95 3.58 -4.23 -13.59
C ARG A 95 4.45 -4.34 -14.85
N PRO A 96 5.24 -5.41 -15.02
CA PRO A 96 5.98 -5.63 -16.25
C PRO A 96 5.02 -5.85 -17.43
N ILE A 97 5.29 -5.20 -18.56
CA ILE A 97 4.57 -5.44 -19.81
C ILE A 97 5.09 -6.74 -20.41
N PHE A 98 4.17 -7.65 -20.73
CA PHE A 98 4.48 -8.96 -21.29
C PHE A 98 5.43 -8.87 -22.49
N GLY A 99 6.48 -9.68 -22.46
CA GLY A 99 7.49 -9.74 -23.54
C GLY A 99 8.45 -8.54 -23.59
N THR A 100 8.49 -7.68 -22.58
CA THR A 100 9.41 -6.54 -22.51
C THR A 100 10.07 -6.42 -21.14
N SER A 101 11.17 -5.68 -21.07
CA SER A 101 11.78 -5.26 -19.79
C SER A 101 11.11 -4.02 -19.18
N TYR A 102 10.08 -3.47 -19.84
CA TYR A 102 9.43 -2.25 -19.41
C TYR A 102 8.37 -2.54 -18.35
N LYS A 103 8.35 -1.73 -17.30
CA LYS A 103 7.32 -1.76 -16.25
C LYS A 103 6.38 -0.57 -16.42
N SER A 104 5.09 -0.84 -16.48
CA SER A 104 4.04 0.16 -16.52
C SER A 104 3.58 0.51 -15.11
N THR A 105 3.42 1.81 -14.81
CA THR A 105 2.90 2.28 -13.52
C THR A 105 1.39 2.15 -13.50
N LEU A 106 0.87 1.36 -12.56
CA LEU A 106 -0.57 1.18 -12.35
C LEU A 106 -1.15 2.22 -11.39
N PHE A 107 -0.38 2.59 -10.37
CA PHE A 107 -0.78 3.55 -9.34
C PHE A 107 0.44 4.35 -8.91
N ASN A 108 0.25 5.65 -8.69
CA ASN A 108 1.26 6.53 -8.12
C ASN A 108 0.54 7.61 -7.34
N TYR A 109 0.78 7.64 -6.03
CA TYR A 109 0.19 8.59 -5.12
C TYR A 109 1.26 9.16 -4.20
N LEU A 110 1.23 10.46 -4.01
CA LEU A 110 2.10 11.19 -3.10
C LEU A 110 1.21 12.01 -2.18
N ASP A 111 1.36 11.78 -0.89
CA ASP A 111 0.78 12.61 0.15
C ASP A 111 1.90 13.26 0.96
N ASN A 112 1.91 14.58 0.98
CA ASN A 112 2.90 15.38 1.70
C ASN A 112 2.49 15.67 3.14
N ASN A 113 1.23 15.40 3.52
CA ASN A 113 0.67 15.70 4.82
C ASN A 113 0.30 14.39 5.54
N PHE A 114 1.28 13.51 5.68
CA PHE A 114 1.08 12.21 6.30
C PHE A 114 1.37 12.30 7.81
N ARG A 115 0.32 12.23 8.62
CA ARG A 115 0.40 12.17 10.08
C ARG A 115 -0.17 10.86 10.57
N PHE A 116 0.60 10.14 11.38
CA PHE A 116 0.21 8.81 11.84
C PHE A 116 0.74 8.53 13.24
N LYS A 117 0.08 7.58 13.92
CA LYS A 117 0.51 7.05 15.21
C LYS A 117 1.09 5.65 15.02
N TYR A 118 2.24 5.38 15.64
CA TYR A 118 2.86 4.06 15.67
C TYR A 118 3.39 3.77 17.08
N VAL A 119 3.01 2.61 17.60
CA VAL A 119 3.47 2.08 18.90
C VAL A 119 4.19 0.77 18.64
N GLU A 120 5.41 0.63 19.15
CA GLU A 120 6.16 -0.61 18.96
C GLU A 120 5.44 -1.80 19.59
N TYR A 121 5.58 -2.96 18.95
CA TYR A 121 4.96 -4.23 19.37
C TYR A 121 3.43 -4.26 19.31
N GLN A 122 2.78 -3.16 18.94
CA GLN A 122 1.37 -3.19 18.58
C GLN A 122 1.21 -3.88 17.23
N SER A 123 0.40 -4.94 17.19
CA SER A 123 0.10 -5.65 15.94
C SER A 123 -0.71 -4.75 15.00
N LEU A 124 -0.35 -4.78 13.71
CA LEU A 124 -1.14 -4.13 12.67
C LEU A 124 -2.31 -5.06 12.29
N GLU A 125 -3.52 -4.64 12.63
CA GLU A 125 -4.75 -5.42 12.38
C GLU A 125 -5.59 -4.77 11.27
N PHE A 126 -6.16 -5.60 10.41
CA PHE A 126 -7.14 -5.16 9.41
C PHE A 126 -8.25 -6.19 9.32
N SER A 127 -9.49 -5.71 9.44
CA SER A 127 -10.72 -6.49 9.34
C SER A 127 -11.56 -5.92 8.20
N ASP A 128 -12.00 -6.79 7.28
CA ASP A 128 -12.87 -6.42 6.16
C ASP A 128 -14.27 -5.96 6.61
N VAL A 129 -14.70 -6.41 7.79
CA VAL A 129 -16.09 -6.28 8.26
C VAL A 129 -16.24 -5.14 9.27
N THR A 130 -15.16 -4.79 9.96
CA THR A 130 -15.20 -3.84 11.08
C THR A 130 -14.02 -2.89 11.03
N HIS A 131 -14.31 -1.59 10.97
CA HIS A 131 -13.31 -0.55 11.20
C HIS A 131 -12.90 -0.58 12.67
N MET A 132 -11.66 -1.01 12.96
CA MET A 132 -11.22 -1.27 14.33
C MET A 132 -10.58 -0.06 15.03
N SER A 133 -10.03 0.91 14.30
CA SER A 133 -9.45 2.12 14.90
C SER A 133 -9.62 3.34 14.02
N ASN A 134 -10.01 4.45 14.66
CA ASN A 134 -10.24 5.78 14.08
C ASN A 134 -8.98 6.41 13.49
#